data_AF-A0AAW1V7M3-F1
#
_entry.id   AF-A0AAW1V7M3-F1
#
_cell.length_a   1.000
_cell.length_b   1.000
_cell.length_c   1.000
_cell.angle_alpha   90.00
_cell.angle_beta   90.00
_cell.angle_gamma   90.00
#
_symmetry.space_group_name_H-M   'P 1'
#
loop_
_entity.id
_entity.type
_entity.pdbx_description
1 polymer ?
#
loop_
_entity_poly.entity_id
_entity_poly.type
_entity_poly.pdbx_seq_one_letter_code
_entity_poly.pdbx_strand_id
1 'polypeptide(L)'
;MVDDKVEMNNDNESFLATSDPKNVQELTQYVQTLLQSIQDKFQNMSDQILTRIDEMGNRIDDLEKNIGDLMTQAGVEGTEK
;
A
#
# COMPACT_ATOMS: atom_id res chain seq x y z
N MET A 1 30.22 -7.70 -16.67
CA MET A 1 29.83 -6.76 -15.60
C MET A 1 28.32 -6.72 -15.66
N VAL A 2 27.72 -7.52 -14.78
CA VAL A 2 26.30 -7.67 -14.39
C VAL A 2 25.25 -7.28 -15.43
N ASP A 3 24.69 -8.28 -16.12
CA ASP A 3 23.32 -8.23 -16.64
C ASP A 3 22.36 -8.16 -15.44
N ASP A 4 22.09 -6.95 -14.94
CA ASP A 4 21.01 -6.69 -13.99
C ASP A 4 19.68 -6.69 -14.74
N LYS A 5 19.29 -7.88 -15.19
CA LYS A 5 17.90 -8.18 -15.51
C LYS A 5 17.16 -8.12 -14.18
N VAL A 6 16.59 -6.95 -13.86
CA VAL A 6 15.63 -6.80 -12.77
C VAL A 6 14.45 -7.70 -13.11
N GLU A 7 14.53 -8.96 -12.69
CA GLU A 7 13.40 -9.85 -12.61
C GLU A 7 12.49 -9.31 -11.51
N MET A 8 11.61 -8.39 -11.89
CA MET A 8 10.38 -8.16 -11.15
C MET A 8 9.64 -9.49 -11.19
N ASN A 9 9.87 -10.32 -10.16
CA ASN A 9 9.06 -11.49 -9.85
C ASN A 9 7.62 -11.01 -9.70
N ASN A 10 6.87 -11.07 -10.79
CA ASN A 10 5.44 -10.90 -10.79
C ASN A 10 4.84 -12.23 -10.33
N ASP A 11 4.90 -12.50 -9.02
CA ASP A 11 4.18 -13.59 -8.33
C ASP A 11 2.64 -13.44 -8.44
N ASN A 12 2.15 -12.81 -9.49
CA ASN A 12 0.73 -12.57 -9.78
C ASN A 12 0.18 -13.53 -10.85
N GLU A 13 1.01 -14.38 -11.46
CA GLU A 13 0.63 -15.33 -12.54
C GLU A 13 0.09 -16.68 -12.01
N SER A 14 -0.29 -16.80 -10.74
CA SER A 14 -0.84 -18.05 -10.18
C SER A 14 -2.19 -17.90 -9.46
N PHE A 15 -2.80 -16.70 -9.44
CA PHE A 15 -4.03 -16.48 -8.69
C PHE A 15 -5.32 -16.82 -9.45
N LEU A 16 -5.24 -17.00 -10.77
CA LEU A 16 -6.39 -17.22 -11.67
C LEU A 16 -6.37 -18.56 -12.40
N ALA A 17 -5.49 -19.49 -11.99
CA ALA A 17 -5.44 -20.83 -12.56
C ALA A 17 -6.63 -21.67 -12.05
N THR A 18 -7.84 -21.32 -12.46
CA THR A 18 -9.02 -22.17 -12.30
C THR A 18 -9.51 -22.53 -13.69
N SER A 19 -9.56 -23.83 -13.94
CA SER A 19 -10.09 -24.51 -15.11
C SER A 19 -11.24 -23.77 -15.81
N ASP A 20 -11.19 -23.71 -17.15
CA ASP A 20 -12.30 -23.21 -17.98
C ASP A 20 -13.62 -23.86 -17.57
N PRO A 21 -14.62 -23.06 -17.14
CA PRO A 21 -15.90 -23.60 -16.70
C PRO A 21 -16.64 -24.29 -17.85
N LYS A 22 -17.07 -25.53 -17.64
CA LYS A 22 -17.68 -26.37 -18.69
C LYS A 22 -19.19 -26.23 -18.80
N ASN A 23 -19.83 -25.58 -17.84
CA ASN A 23 -21.27 -25.31 -17.80
C ASN A 23 -21.58 -23.99 -17.07
N VAL A 24 -22.84 -23.54 -17.14
CA VAL A 24 -23.29 -22.25 -16.59
C VAL A 24 -23.17 -22.19 -15.05
N GLN A 25 -23.30 -23.32 -14.36
CA GLN A 25 -23.17 -23.38 -12.89
C GLN A 25 -21.71 -23.18 -12.47
N GLU A 26 -20.78 -23.88 -13.13
CA GLU A 26 -19.34 -23.70 -12.94
C GLU A 26 -18.89 -22.29 -13.31
N LEU A 27 -19.43 -21.72 -14.40
CA LEU A 27 -19.13 -20.34 -14.79
C LEU A 27 -19.56 -19.34 -13.72
N THR A 28 -20.75 -19.54 -13.15
CA THR A 28 -21.27 -18.67 -12.08
C THR A 28 -20.39 -18.75 -10.84
N GLN A 29 -19.98 -19.96 -10.45
CA GLN A 29 -19.10 -20.17 -9.31
C GLN A 29 -17.71 -19.57 -9.56
N TYR A 30 -17.16 -19.73 -10.77
CA TYR A 30 -15.90 -19.12 -11.16
C TYR A 30 -15.93 -17.59 -11.07
N VAL A 31 -16.97 -16.97 -11.63
CA VAL A 31 -17.15 -15.51 -11.55
C VAL A 31 -17.31 -15.05 -10.10
N GLN A 32 -18.02 -15.80 -9.27
CA GLN A 32 -18.17 -15.48 -7.85
C GLN A 32 -16.82 -15.53 -7.12
N THR A 33 -16.02 -16.57 -7.33
CA THR A 33 -14.66 -16.68 -6.76
C THR A 33 -13.74 -15.57 -7.25
N LEU A 34 -13.82 -15.23 -8.54
CA LEU A 34 -13.05 -14.15 -9.15
C LEU A 34 -13.37 -12.80 -8.50
N LEU A 35 -14.66 -12.47 -8.38
CA LEU A 35 -15.10 -11.22 -7.76
C LEU A 35 -14.68 -11.13 -6.29
N GLN A 36 -14.79 -12.24 -5.55
CA GLN A 36 -14.32 -12.30 -4.17
C GLN A 36 -12.81 -12.05 -4.08
N SER A 37 -12.01 -12.70 -4.94
CA SER A 37 -10.56 -12.51 -4.95
C SER A 37 -10.16 -11.06 -5.29
N ILE A 38 -10.87 -10.42 -6.22
CA ILE A 38 -10.65 -9.00 -6.55
C ILE A 38 -10.99 -8.11 -5.36
N GLN A 39 -12.11 -8.38 -4.68
CA GLN A 39 -12.52 -7.64 -3.49
C GLN A 39 -11.48 -7.77 -2.36
N ASP A 40 -11.04 -8.99 -2.08
CA ASP A 40 -10.03 -9.24 -1.04
C ASP A 40 -8.71 -8.54 -1.38
N LYS A 41 -8.30 -8.55 -2.66
CA LYS A 41 -7.08 -7.85 -3.11
C LYS A 41 -7.21 -6.34 -2.98
N PHE A 42 -8.36 -5.78 -3.35
CA PHE A 42 -8.62 -4.35 -3.21
C PHE A 42 -8.61 -3.94 -1.73
N GLN A 43 -9.26 -4.71 -0.86
CA GLN A 43 -9.28 -4.46 0.57
C GLN A 43 -7.87 -4.49 1.17
N ASN A 44 -7.09 -5.54 0.88
CA ASN A 44 -5.70 -5.65 1.34
C ASN A 44 -4.84 -4.46 0.86
N MET A 45 -5.05 -3.99 -0.38
CA MET A 45 -4.34 -2.83 -0.90
C MET A 45 -4.77 -1.54 -0.19
N SER A 46 -6.07 -1.36 0.05
CA SER A 46 -6.60 -0.23 0.81
C SER A 46 -6.04 -0.20 2.23
N ASP A 47 -5.99 -1.35 2.92
CA ASP A 47 -5.46 -1.44 4.28
C ASP A 47 -3.97 -1.09 4.34
N GLN A 48 -3.18 -1.50 3.35
CA GLN A 48 -1.77 -1.12 3.23
C GLN A 48 -1.59 0.39 3.00
N ILE A 49 -2.45 1.00 2.18
CA ILE A 49 -2.41 2.46 1.95
C ILE A 49 -2.74 3.21 3.25
N LEU A 50 -3.77 2.79 3.98
CA LEU A 50 -4.14 3.38 5.27
C LEU A 50 -2.99 3.27 6.27
N THR A 51 -2.37 2.10 6.38
CA THR A 51 -1.21 1.88 7.26
C THR A 51 -0.07 2.86 6.95
N ARG A 52 0.24 3.05 5.66
CA ARG A 52 1.28 4.01 5.24
C ARG A 52 0.90 5.46 5.52
N ILE A 53 -0.38 5.81 5.44
CA ILE A 53 -0.86 7.16 5.78
C ILE A 53 -0.67 7.40 7.28
N ASP A 54 -1.03 6.44 8.13
CA ASP A 54 -0.86 6.54 9.58
C ASP A 54 0.63 6.67 9.95
N GLU A 55 1.50 5.88 9.32
CA GLU A 55 2.95 6.01 9.47
C GLU A 55 3.48 7.38 9.04
N MET A 56 3.00 7.92 7.92
CA MET A 56 3.35 9.27 7.47
C MET A 56 2.85 10.34 8.45
N GLY A 57 1.66 10.18 9.03
CA GLY A 57 1.11 11.07 10.05
C GLY A 57 2.04 11.14 11.26
N ASN A 58 2.42 10.00 11.83
CA ASN A 58 3.36 9.95 12.96
C ASN A 58 4.70 10.62 12.63
N ARG A 59 5.22 10.40 11.41
CA ARG A 59 6.48 11.02 10.98
C ARG A 59 6.36 12.53 10.80
N ILE A 60 5.19 13.04 10.42
CA ILE A 60 4.92 14.48 10.35
C ILE A 60 4.90 15.06 11.76
N ASP A 61 4.21 14.42 12.71
CA ASP A 61 4.16 14.86 14.11
C ASP A 61 5.58 14.94 14.71
N ASP A 62 6.42 13.92 14.45
CA ASP A 62 7.82 13.92 14.86
C ASP A 62 8.63 15.06 14.21
N LEU A 63 8.38 15.35 12.93
CA LEU A 63 9.03 16.47 12.23
C LEU A 63 8.60 17.81 12.81
N GLU A 64 7.30 18.01 13.08
CA GLU A 64 6.77 19.23 13.69
C GLU A 64 7.40 19.47 15.06
N LYS A 65 7.53 18.42 15.88
CA LYS A 65 8.21 18.50 17.17
C LYS A 65 9.68 18.88 17.03
N ASN A 66 10.42 18.21 16.15
CA ASN A 66 11.84 18.50 15.94
C ASN A 66 12.07 19.94 15.42
N ILE A 67 11.18 20.44 14.56
CA ILE A 67 11.22 21.83 14.09
C ILE A 67 10.93 22.79 15.25
N GLY A 68 9.94 22.51 16.09
CA GLY A 68 9.66 23.28 17.30
C GLY A 68 10.90 23.39 18.20
N ASP A 69 11.50 22.25 18.55
CA ASP A 69 12.70 22.20 19.38
C ASP A 69 13.87 22.99 18.75
N LEU A 70 14.06 22.91 17.43
CA LEU A 70 15.08 23.68 16.70
C LEU A 70 14.79 25.18 16.71
N MET A 71 13.53 25.60 16.55
CA MET A 71 13.13 27.01 16.61
C MET A 71 13.37 27.60 18.01
N THR A 72 13.04 26.84 19.06
CA THR A 72 13.34 27.20 20.46
C THR A 72 14.86 27.29 20.67
N GLN A 73 15.64 26.30 20.23
CA GLN A 73 17.09 26.27 20.40
C GLN A 73 17.81 27.39 19.65
N ALA A 74 17.35 27.72 18.44
CA ALA A 74 17.88 28.81 17.64
C ALA A 74 17.46 30.20 18.16
N GLY A 75 16.65 30.27 19.24
CA GLY A 75 16.20 31.53 19.83
C GLY A 75 15.28 32.33 18.91
N VAL A 76 14.62 31.66 17.96
CA VAL A 76 13.70 32.30 16.99
C VAL A 76 12.34 32.59 17.62
N GLU A 77 12.09 32.03 18.82
CA GLU A 77 11.01 32.46 19.72
C GLU A 77 11.28 33.87 20.27
N GLY A 78 11.13 34.93 19.45
CA GLY A 78 11.18 36.29 20.01
C GLY A 78 11.50 37.49 19.11
N THR A 79 11.35 37.44 17.79
CA THR A 79 11.49 38.66 16.94
C THR A 79 10.20 39.09 16.26
N GLU A 80 9.08 39.02 16.99
CA GLU A 80 7.90 39.86 16.72
C GLU A 80 7.71 40.84 17.89
N LYS A 81 8.40 41.97 17.82
CA LYS A 81 8.02 43.21 18.51
C LYS A 81 8.15 44.38 17.55
#